data_AF-A0A9N9GNM1-F1
#
_entry.id   AF-A0A9N9GNM1-F1
#
_cell.length_a   1.000
_cell.length_b   1.000
_cell.length_c   1.000
_cell.angle_alpha   90.00
_cell.angle_beta   90.00
_cell.angle_gamma   90.00
#
_symmetry.space_group_name_H-M   'P 1'
#
loop_
_entity.id
_entity.type
_entity.pdbx_description
1 polymer ?
#
loop_
_entity_poly.entity_id
_entity_poly.type
_entity_poly.pdbx_seq_one_letter_code
_entity_poly.pdbx_strand_id
1 'polypeptide(L)'
;AVQEIDNSPEIQVANATILPQVVREHLEKITVIQDNVNNQLEKSCKYMIKHSSVHHRTNVLEPGQLVAIAPDTDMNPSTRKRKLEVIFKDTGMIIGMTNNNKTIIIETSEENTKHCPSKRVHHLKKVDS
;
A
#
# COMPACT_ATOMS: atom_id res chain seq x y z
N ALA A 1 56.77 -12.32 -16.33
CA ALA A 1 57.24 -11.20 -15.51
C ALA A 1 56.44 -11.23 -14.22
N VAL A 2 57.08 -11.56 -13.11
CA VAL A 2 56.45 -11.53 -11.78
C VAL A 2 56.30 -10.04 -11.43
N GLN A 3 55.08 -9.56 -11.27
CA GLN A 3 54.85 -8.18 -10.83
C GLN A 3 55.30 -8.08 -9.37
N GLU A 4 56.35 -7.31 -9.11
CA GLU A 4 56.78 -6.95 -7.77
C GLU A 4 55.65 -6.19 -7.08
N ILE A 5 55.12 -6.76 -6.00
CA ILE A 5 54.14 -6.11 -5.15
C ILE A 5 54.93 -5.13 -4.28
N ASP A 6 54.92 -3.87 -4.67
CA ASP A 6 55.60 -2.79 -3.95
C ASP A 6 54.92 -2.59 -2.59
N ASN A 7 55.59 -3.01 -1.52
CA ASN A 7 55.09 -3.02 -0.14
C ASN A 7 55.44 -1.73 0.61
N SER A 8 55.42 -0.58 -0.08
CA SER A 8 55.66 0.70 0.57
C SER A 8 54.53 1.02 1.56
N PRO A 9 54.85 1.47 2.80
CA PRO A 9 53.87 1.69 3.87
C PRO A 9 52.80 2.74 3.49
N GLU A 10 53.15 3.69 2.63
CA GLU A 10 52.24 4.70 2.10
C GLU A 10 51.12 4.09 1.22
N ILE A 11 51.43 3.05 0.45
CA ILE A 11 50.48 2.34 -0.42
C ILE A 11 49.52 1.49 0.43
N GLN A 12 50.01 0.92 1.53
CA GLN A 12 49.18 0.14 2.46
C GLN A 12 48.15 1.02 3.20
N VAL A 13 48.53 2.23 3.61
CA VAL A 13 47.62 3.19 4.26
C VAL A 13 46.57 3.74 3.27
N ALA A 14 46.96 4.00 2.03
CA ALA A 14 46.03 4.40 0.96
C ALA A 14 44.99 3.29 0.70
N ASN A 15 45.42 2.04 0.55
CA ASN A 15 44.53 0.90 0.32
C ASN A 15 43.58 0.63 1.51
N ALA A 16 44.08 0.78 2.75
CA ALA A 16 43.28 0.64 3.96
C ALA A 16 42.19 1.72 4.10
N THR A 17 42.38 2.89 3.47
CA THR A 17 41.41 4.00 3.48
C THR A 17 40.42 3.93 2.32
N ILE A 18 40.84 3.43 1.16
CA ILE A 18 40.01 3.29 -0.05
C ILE A 18 38.95 2.17 0.12
N LEU A 19 39.32 1.03 0.71
CA LEU A 19 38.40 -0.10 0.96
C LEU A 19 37.12 0.29 1.73
N PRO A 20 37.19 0.96 2.90
CA PRO A 20 35.99 1.36 3.64
C PRO A 20 35.17 2.42 2.92
N GLN A 21 35.78 3.23 2.05
CA GLN A 21 35.06 4.23 1.26
C GLN A 21 34.27 3.58 0.10
N VAL A 22 34.89 2.63 -0.61
CA VAL A 22 34.21 1.84 -1.66
C VAL A 22 33.05 1.02 -1.09
N VAL A 23 33.23 0.44 0.11
CA VAL A 23 32.14 -0.28 0.80
C VAL A 23 30.99 0.65 1.16
N ARG A 24 31.29 1.87 1.63
CA ARG A 24 30.27 2.87 1.98
C ARG A 24 29.47 3.32 0.74
N GLU A 25 30.15 3.64 -0.35
CA GLU A 25 29.52 3.99 -1.63
C GLU A 25 28.67 2.83 -2.18
N HIS A 26 29.10 1.59 -1.97
CA HIS A 26 28.32 0.42 -2.37
C HIS A 26 27.04 0.26 -1.54
N LEU A 27 27.13 0.44 -0.22
CA LEU A 27 25.97 0.39 0.67
C LEU A 27 24.96 1.51 0.36
N GLU A 28 25.43 2.72 0.08
CA GLU A 28 24.57 3.84 -0.35
C GLU A 28 23.83 3.54 -1.66
N LYS A 29 24.49 2.89 -2.62
CA LYS A 29 23.83 2.44 -3.86
C LYS A 29 22.78 1.38 -3.60
N ILE A 30 23.04 0.43 -2.70
CA ILE A 30 22.06 -0.60 -2.32
C ILE A 30 20.82 0.02 -1.68
N THR A 31 20.98 0.98 -0.77
CA THR A 31 19.84 1.65 -0.12
C THR A 31 19.00 2.43 -1.13
N VAL A 32 19.64 3.12 -2.08
CA VAL A 32 18.92 3.84 -3.16
C VAL A 32 18.11 2.87 -4.03
N ILE A 33 18.66 1.69 -4.35
CA ILE A 33 17.95 0.66 -5.12
C ILE A 33 16.75 0.14 -4.33
N GLN A 34 16.92 -0.15 -3.04
CA GLN A 34 15.84 -0.62 -2.16
C GLN A 34 14.69 0.38 -2.09
N ASP A 35 15.00 1.67 -1.87
CA ASP A 35 13.99 2.72 -1.83
C ASP A 35 13.25 2.86 -3.17
N ASN A 36 13.95 2.72 -4.29
CA ASN A 36 13.34 2.82 -5.61
C ASN A 36 12.41 1.63 -5.89
N VAL A 37 12.80 0.41 -5.49
CA VAL A 37 11.95 -0.79 -5.58
C VAL A 37 10.69 -0.62 -4.72
N ASN A 38 10.84 -0.18 -3.47
CA ASN A 38 9.71 0.04 -2.56
C ASN A 38 8.74 1.09 -3.12
N ASN A 39 9.26 2.20 -3.66
CA ASN A 39 8.43 3.23 -4.30
C ASN A 39 7.69 2.73 -5.55
N GLN A 40 8.31 1.87 -6.36
CA GLN A 40 7.65 1.27 -7.53
C GLN A 40 6.57 0.25 -7.13
N LEU A 41 6.83 -0.53 -6.08
CA LEU A 41 5.88 -1.47 -5.51
C LEU A 41 4.65 -0.71 -4.99
N GLU A 42 4.87 0.35 -4.23
CA GLU A 42 3.78 1.18 -3.68
C GLU A 42 2.92 1.80 -4.79
N LYS A 43 3.54 2.31 -5.87
CA LYS A 43 2.83 2.81 -7.05
C LYS A 43 2.01 1.73 -7.73
N SER A 44 2.56 0.53 -7.86
CA SER A 44 1.90 -0.62 -8.48
C SER A 44 0.72 -1.11 -7.64
N CYS A 45 0.87 -1.19 -6.31
CA CYS A 45 -0.21 -1.49 -5.38
C CYS A 45 -1.34 -0.46 -5.47
N LYS A 46 -1.00 0.84 -5.46
CA LYS A 46 -2.00 1.93 -5.65
C LYS A 46 -2.74 1.80 -6.97
N TYR A 47 -2.04 1.49 -8.06
CA TYR A 47 -2.64 1.25 -9.37
C TYR A 47 -3.58 0.04 -9.36
N MET A 48 -3.14 -1.08 -8.79
CA MET A 48 -3.96 -2.30 -8.68
C MET A 48 -5.23 -2.07 -7.87
N ILE A 49 -5.16 -1.35 -6.74
CA ILE A 49 -6.33 -1.00 -5.91
C ILE A 49 -7.31 -0.13 -6.71
N LYS A 50 -6.80 0.83 -7.49
CA LYS A 50 -7.63 1.68 -8.37
C LYS A 50 -8.35 0.87 -9.45
N HIS A 51 -7.69 -0.15 -10.01
CA HIS A 51 -8.21 -0.95 -11.11
C HIS A 51 -8.94 -2.23 -10.68
N SER A 52 -8.84 -2.66 -9.42
CA SER A 52 -9.59 -3.80 -8.86
C SER A 52 -11.07 -3.49 -8.60
N SER A 53 -11.60 -2.41 -9.18
CA SER A 53 -13.05 -2.15 -9.28
C SER A 53 -13.71 -3.13 -10.26
N VAL A 54 -13.62 -4.42 -9.97
CA VAL A 54 -14.30 -5.46 -10.72
C VAL A 54 -15.74 -5.49 -10.22
N HIS A 55 -16.70 -5.36 -11.14
CA HIS A 55 -18.12 -5.58 -10.88
C HIS A 55 -18.34 -6.99 -10.31
N HIS A 56 -18.31 -7.11 -8.97
CA HIS A 56 -18.67 -8.33 -8.29
C HIS A 56 -20.19 -8.45 -8.35
N ARG A 57 -20.68 -9.51 -9.00
CA ARG A 57 -22.12 -9.78 -9.15
C ARG A 57 -22.81 -10.02 -7.80
N THR A 58 -22.06 -10.34 -6.76
CA THR A 58 -22.49 -10.47 -5.37
C THR A 58 -21.26 -10.32 -4.47
N ASN A 59 -21.06 -9.15 -3.85
CA ASN A 59 -20.10 -9.04 -2.76
C ASN A 59 -20.63 -9.88 -1.59
N VAL A 60 -20.02 -11.05 -1.37
CA VAL A 60 -20.30 -11.86 -0.17
C VAL A 60 -19.51 -11.22 0.97
N LEU A 61 -20.14 -10.22 1.59
CA LEU A 61 -19.61 -9.50 2.73
C LEU A 61 -20.04 -10.27 3.99
N GLU A 62 -19.07 -10.84 4.68
CA GLU A 62 -19.29 -11.65 5.88
C GLU A 62 -18.93 -10.88 7.16
N PRO A 63 -19.60 -11.18 8.28
CA PRO A 63 -19.18 -10.69 9.59
C PRO A 63 -17.70 -10.97 9.88
N GLY A 64 -17.03 -10.05 10.55
CA GLY A 64 -15.60 -10.12 10.89
C GLY A 64 -14.65 -9.64 9.79
N GLN A 65 -15.14 -9.31 8.59
CA GLN A 65 -14.29 -8.81 7.52
C GLN A 65 -13.98 -7.31 7.69
N LEU A 66 -12.70 -6.95 7.47
CA LEU A 66 -12.26 -5.57 7.42
C LEU A 66 -12.62 -4.94 6.07
N VAL A 67 -13.30 -3.80 6.13
CA VAL A 67 -13.81 -3.12 4.95
C VAL A 67 -13.51 -1.63 4.97
N ALA A 68 -13.39 -1.06 3.77
CA ALA A 68 -13.32 0.36 3.53
C ALA A 68 -14.70 0.88 3.12
N ILE A 69 -15.07 2.04 3.67
CA ILE A 69 -16.35 2.71 3.41
C ILE A 69 -16.10 3.87 2.44
N ALA A 70 -16.70 3.77 1.26
CA ALA A 70 -16.69 4.87 0.30
C ALA A 70 -17.56 6.04 0.81
N PRO A 71 -17.16 7.30 0.55
CA PRO A 71 -17.95 8.47 0.92
C PRO A 71 -19.34 8.42 0.27
N ASP A 72 -20.32 9.10 0.89
CA ASP A 72 -21.66 9.17 0.31
C ASP A 72 -21.58 9.66 -1.12
N THR A 73 -22.28 8.97 -2.01
CA THR A 73 -22.30 9.29 -3.43
C THR A 73 -22.60 10.77 -3.57
N ASP A 74 -21.59 11.55 -3.95
CA ASP A 74 -21.75 12.97 -4.25
C ASP A 74 -23.03 13.19 -5.09
N MET A 75 -24.05 13.79 -4.47
CA MET A 75 -25.35 14.06 -5.07
C MET A 75 -25.27 15.26 -6.02
N ASN A 76 -24.13 15.95 -6.06
CA ASN A 76 -23.89 17.04 -6.98
C ASN A 76 -23.64 16.48 -8.40
N PRO A 77 -24.51 16.78 -9.38
CA PRO A 77 -24.38 16.26 -10.73
C PRO A 77 -23.11 16.73 -11.46
N SER A 78 -22.53 17.88 -11.05
CA SER A 78 -21.33 18.46 -11.67
C SER A 78 -20.03 17.70 -11.34
N THR A 79 -19.97 17.08 -10.16
CA THR A 79 -18.81 16.34 -9.65
C THR A 79 -18.99 14.82 -9.73
N ARG A 80 -20.22 14.35 -10.00
CA ARG A 80 -20.58 12.93 -10.20
C ARG A 80 -19.68 12.19 -11.20
N LYS A 81 -19.15 12.86 -12.24
CA LYS A 81 -18.25 12.29 -13.26
C LYS A 81 -16.75 12.35 -12.93
N ARG A 82 -16.33 13.09 -11.90
CA ARG A 82 -14.90 13.23 -11.52
C ARG A 82 -14.39 12.12 -10.59
N LYS A 83 -15.19 11.08 -10.35
CA LYS A 83 -14.90 9.96 -9.43
C LYS A 83 -13.88 8.96 -10.02
N LEU A 84 -12.66 9.41 -10.27
CA LEU A 84 -11.53 8.53 -10.62
C LEU A 84 -10.64 8.19 -9.41
N GLU A 85 -10.89 8.81 -8.25
CA GLU A 85 -10.15 8.51 -7.01
C GLU A 85 -11.16 8.23 -5.90
N VAL A 86 -11.35 6.95 -5.58
CA VAL A 86 -12.15 6.54 -4.43
C VAL A 86 -11.29 6.77 -3.19
N ILE A 87 -11.38 7.96 -2.61
CA ILE A 87 -10.77 8.24 -1.31
C ILE A 87 -11.69 7.61 -0.26
N PHE A 88 -11.30 6.44 0.25
CA PHE A 88 -11.96 5.80 1.37
C PHE A 88 -11.67 6.59 2.64
N LYS A 89 -12.70 7.20 3.23
CA LYS A 89 -12.53 8.05 4.42
C LYS A 89 -12.53 7.24 5.71
N ASP A 90 -13.30 6.15 5.74
CA ASP A 90 -13.52 5.36 6.95
C ASP A 90 -13.23 3.88 6.69
N THR A 91 -12.77 3.19 7.72
CA THR A 91 -12.61 1.73 7.73
C THR A 91 -13.32 1.15 8.95
N GLY A 92 -13.68 -0.13 8.89
CA GLY A 92 -14.32 -0.81 10.00
C GLY A 92 -14.51 -2.30 9.76
N MET A 93 -14.98 -3.00 10.78
CA MET A 93 -15.29 -4.43 10.71
C MET A 93 -16.79 -4.64 10.51
N ILE A 94 -17.15 -5.61 9.67
CA ILE A 94 -18.56 -5.96 9.49
C ILE A 94 -19.05 -6.71 10.72
N ILE A 95 -20.11 -6.21 11.36
CA ILE A 95 -20.82 -6.93 12.42
C ILE A 95 -21.88 -7.84 11.81
N GLY A 96 -22.55 -7.36 10.76
CA GLY A 96 -23.61 -8.11 10.10
C GLY A 96 -24.28 -7.33 8.98
N MET A 97 -25.34 -7.93 8.44
CA MET A 97 -26.14 -7.34 7.37
C MET A 97 -27.61 -7.32 7.81
N THR A 98 -28.32 -6.26 7.47
CA THR A 98 -29.75 -6.15 7.79
C THR A 98 -30.58 -7.08 6.92
N ASN A 99 -31.77 -7.49 7.37
CA ASN A 99 -32.69 -8.43 6.68
C ASN A 99 -33.00 -8.10 5.21
N ASN A 100 -32.85 -6.83 4.80
CA ASN A 100 -33.07 -6.41 3.42
C ASN A 100 -31.88 -6.72 2.47
N ASN A 101 -30.78 -7.31 2.99
CA ASN A 101 -29.53 -7.62 2.29
C ASN A 101 -28.90 -6.45 1.51
N LYS A 102 -29.24 -5.22 1.87
CA LYS A 102 -28.79 -3.99 1.19
C LYS A 102 -27.95 -3.10 2.10
N THR A 103 -28.11 -3.22 3.41
CA THR A 103 -27.39 -2.41 4.39
C THR A 103 -26.52 -3.28 5.27
N ILE A 104 -25.26 -2.86 5.42
CA ILE A 104 -24.24 -3.51 6.23
C ILE A 104 -24.05 -2.69 7.50
N ILE A 105 -23.91 -3.39 8.62
CA ILE A 105 -23.62 -2.83 9.93
C ILE A 105 -22.13 -2.98 10.15
N ILE A 106 -21.44 -1.86 10.32
CA ILE A 106 -19.98 -1.78 10.42
C ILE A 106 -19.61 -1.15 11.75
N GLU A 107 -18.70 -1.78 12.47
CA GLU A 107 -18.04 -1.22 13.65
C GLU A 107 -16.81 -0.42 13.22
N THR A 108 -16.76 0.87 13.52
CA THR A 108 -15.59 1.70 13.26
C THR A 108 -14.65 1.72 14.46
N SER A 109 -13.43 2.23 14.28
CA SER A 109 -12.42 2.34 15.34
C SER A 109 -12.83 3.20 16.54
N GLU A 110 -13.89 4.00 16.40
CA GLU A 110 -14.48 4.81 17.48
C GLU A 110 -15.60 4.05 18.22
N GLU A 111 -15.68 2.72 18.07
CA GLU A 111 -16.72 1.83 18.62
C GLU A 111 -18.16 2.23 18.22
N ASN A 112 -18.30 3.03 17.17
CA ASN A 112 -19.58 3.49 16.68
C ASN A 112 -20.10 2.52 15.60
N THR A 113 -21.35 2.08 15.75
CA THR A 113 -22.04 1.28 14.74
C THR A 113 -22.52 2.18 13.60
N LYS A 114 -22.03 1.94 12.39
CA LYS A 114 -22.38 2.66 11.17
C LYS A 114 -23.17 1.77 10.21
N HIS A 115 -24.32 2.26 9.77
CA HIS A 115 -25.13 1.60 8.75
C HIS A 115 -24.74 2.13 7.37
N CYS A 116 -24.26 1.25 6.49
CA CYS A 116 -23.82 1.63 5.15
C CYS A 116 -24.44 0.74 4.07
N PRO A 117 -24.89 1.30 2.94
CA PRO A 117 -25.30 0.51 1.78
C PRO A 117 -24.16 -0.41 1.32
N SER A 118 -24.46 -1.68 1.03
CA SER A 118 -23.45 -2.68 0.63
C SER A 118 -22.62 -2.26 -0.60
N LYS A 119 -23.21 -1.47 -1.50
CA LYS A 119 -22.53 -0.90 -2.67
C LYS A 119 -21.41 0.10 -2.34
N ARG A 120 -21.38 0.63 -1.12
CA ARG A 120 -20.35 1.56 -0.63
C ARG A 120 -19.24 0.85 0.16
N VAL A 121 -19.37 -0.45 0.37
CA VAL A 121 -18.47 -1.24 1.20
C VAL A 121 -17.55 -2.04 0.30
N HIS A 122 -16.25 -1.92 0.53
CA HIS A 122 -15.21 -2.55 -0.27
C HIS A 122 -14.30 -3.39 0.62
N HIS A 123 -14.00 -4.62 0.21
CA HIS A 123 -13.10 -5.48 0.96
C HIS A 123 -11.68 -4.91 0.99
N LEU A 124 -11.10 -4.85 2.18
CA LEU A 124 -9.67 -4.64 2.33
C LEU A 124 -8.99 -6.01 2.33
N LYS A 125 -8.45 -6.43 1.18
CA LYS A 125 -7.60 -7.62 1.14
C LYS A 125 -6.25 -7.28 1.79
N LYS A 126 -5.88 -8.05 2.82
CA LYS A 126 -4.51 -8.06 3.33
C LYS A 126 -3.63 -8.63 2.22
N VAL A 127 -2.60 -7.89 1.81
CA VAL A 127 -1.56 -8.44 0.94
C VAL A 127 -0.65 -9.20 1.88
N ASP A 128 -0.66 -10.52 1.80
CA ASP A 128 0.31 -11.34 2.51
C ASP A 128 1.68 -11.09 1.86
N SER A 129 2.59 -10.54 2.65
CA SER A 129 3.97 -10.19 2.30
C SER A 129 4.83 -11.41 2.08
#